data_AF-A0A937Y053-F1
#
_entry.id   AF-A0A937Y053-F1
#
_cell.length_a   1.000
_cell.length_b   1.000
_cell.length_c   1.000
_cell.angle_alpha   90.00
_cell.angle_beta   90.00
_cell.angle_gamma   90.00
#
_symmetry.space_group_name_H-M   'P 1'
#
loop_
_entity.id
_entity.type
_entity.pdbx_description
1 polymer ?
#
loop_
_entity_poly.entity_id
_entity_poly.type
_entity_poly.pdbx_seq_one_letter_code
_entity_poly.pdbx_strand_id
1 'polypeptide(L)' 'MMNDGHIGAADQELVATGETKAENTISWARNALKERGCISRTSPRGTWELTPRGVEAARAGQAQKRRR' A
#
# COMPACT_ATOMS: atom_id res chain seq x y z
N MET A 1 10.31 23.97 4.42
CA MET A 1 9.94 23.28 3.18
C MET A 1 9.27 21.99 3.60
N MET A 2 7.94 21.94 3.57
CA MET A 2 7.21 20.68 3.76
C MET A 2 7.44 19.85 2.49
N ASN A 3 7.98 18.64 2.62
CA ASN A 3 7.91 17.65 1.54
C ASN A 3 6.46 17.20 1.47
N ASP A 4 5.65 17.87 0.65
CA ASP A 4 4.32 17.39 0.34
C ASP A 4 4.48 16.02 -0.32
N GLY A 5 3.85 15.00 0.28
CA GLY A 5 3.96 13.59 -0.09
C GLY A 5 3.30 13.28 -1.43
N HIS A 6 3.70 13.98 -2.49
CA HIS A 6 3.23 13.82 -3.84
C HIS A 6 4.14 12.86 -4.60
N ILE A 7 3.51 12.00 -5.40
CA ILE A 7 4.17 11.12 -6.38
C ILE A 7 5.04 12.00 -7.29
N GLY A 8 6.36 11.76 -7.30
CA GLY A 8 7.32 12.59 -8.02
C GLY A 8 7.43 12.24 -9.49
N ALA A 9 8.18 13.03 -10.26
CA ALA A 9 8.36 12.79 -11.70
C ALA A 9 8.90 11.38 -12.00
N ALA A 10 9.84 10.90 -11.19
CA ALA A 10 10.39 9.54 -11.32
C ALA A 10 9.31 8.45 -11.10
N ASP A 11 8.34 8.68 -10.22
CA ASP A 11 7.27 7.72 -9.94
C ASP A 11 6.22 7.67 -11.06
N GLN A 12 6.14 8.72 -11.89
CA GLN A 12 5.28 8.80 -13.07
C GLN A 12 5.89 8.12 -14.30
N GLU A 13 7.17 7.77 -14.27
CA GLU A 13 7.82 7.02 -15.35
C GLU A 13 7.15 5.66 -15.53
N LEU A 14 6.97 5.25 -16.79
CA LEU A 14 6.40 3.95 -17.11
C LEU A 14 7.43 2.84 -16.91
N VAL A 15 6.96 1.70 -16.40
CA VAL A 15 7.71 0.43 -16.46
C VAL A 15 7.41 -0.30 -17.77
N ALA A 16 8.14 -1.38 -18.04
CA ALA A 16 8.00 -2.15 -19.28
C ALA A 16 6.57 -2.69 -19.55
N THR A 17 5.74 -2.81 -18.51
CA THR A 17 4.33 -3.25 -18.62
C THR A 17 3.35 -2.14 -18.99
N GLY A 18 3.83 -0.89 -19.11
CA GLY A 18 3.01 0.27 -19.49
C GLY A 18 2.28 0.96 -18.33
N GLU A 19 2.45 0.48 -17.10
CA GLU A 19 1.99 1.14 -15.87
C GLU A 19 3.07 2.12 -15.36
N THR A 20 2.68 3.15 -14.61
CA THR A 20 3.64 4.01 -13.91
C THR A 20 4.35 3.23 -12.79
N LYS A 21 5.57 3.66 -12.41
CA LYS A 21 6.30 3.09 -11.26
C LYS A 21 5.51 3.19 -9.96
N ALA A 22 4.74 4.28 -9.77
CA ALA A 22 3.83 4.41 -8.64
C ALA A 22 2.75 3.32 -8.63
N GLU A 23 2.04 3.14 -9.74
CA GLU A 23 0.98 2.13 -9.85
C GLU A 23 1.51 0.72 -9.66
N ASN A 24 2.68 0.44 -10.23
CA ASN A 24 3.39 -0.82 -10.06
C ASN A 24 3.70 -1.04 -8.57
N THR A 25 4.33 -0.06 -7.92
CA THR A 25 4.69 -0.13 -6.50
C THR A 25 3.47 -0.35 -5.60
N ILE A 26 2.36 0.35 -5.85
CA ILE A 26 1.09 0.16 -5.13
C ILE A 26 0.57 -1.27 -5.34
N SER A 27 0.66 -1.80 -6.56
CA SER A 27 0.25 -3.17 -6.87
C SER A 27 1.11 -4.21 -6.13
N TRP A 28 2.43 -4.03 -6.06
CA TRP A 28 3.33 -4.88 -5.27
C TRP A 28 3.01 -4.83 -3.78
N ALA A 29 2.86 -3.62 -3.22
CA ALA A 29 2.53 -3.45 -1.81
C ALA A 29 1.19 -4.13 -1.46
N ARG A 30 0.17 -3.98 -2.32
CA ARG A 30 -1.12 -4.65 -2.18
C ARG A 30 -0.97 -6.18 -2.20
N ASN A 31 -0.20 -6.73 -3.14
CA ASN A 31 -0.02 -8.17 -3.25
C ASN A 31 0.72 -8.73 -2.02
N ALA A 32 1.76 -8.05 -1.55
CA ALA A 32 2.45 -8.42 -0.32
C ALA A 32 1.51 -8.43 0.89
N LEU A 33 0.58 -7.47 1.00
CA LEU A 33 -0.43 -7.45 2.06
C LEU A 33 -1.43 -8.62 1.94
N LYS A 34 -1.81 -9.03 0.72
CA LYS A 34 -2.65 -10.22 0.48
C LYS A 34 -1.94 -11.52 0.88
N GLU A 35 -0.67 -11.64 0.53
CA GLU A 35 0.17 -12.81 0.85
C GLU A 35 0.37 -12.96 2.36
N ARG A 36 0.57 -11.83 3.06
CA ARG A 36 0.65 -11.80 4.53
C ARG A 36 -0.69 -12.04 5.23
N GLY A 37 -1.79 -12.12 4.47
CA GLY A 37 -3.14 -12.30 5.01
C GLY A 37 -3.67 -11.06 5.74
N CYS A 38 -3.13 -9.87 5.44
CA CYS A 38 -3.57 -8.61 6.06
C CYS A 38 -4.79 -8.00 5.37
N ILE A 39 -4.92 -8.18 4.06
CA ILE A 39 -6.09 -7.73 3.30
C ILE A 39 -6.79 -8.91 2.63
N SER A 40 -8.11 -8.84 2.51
CA SER A 40 -8.91 -9.89 1.89
C SER A 40 -8.58 -10.03 0.40
N ARG A 41 -8.57 -11.28 -0.07
CA ARG A 41 -8.39 -11.61 -1.50
C ARG A 41 -9.67 -11.44 -2.31
N THR A 42 -10.81 -11.40 -1.63
CA THR A 42 -12.15 -11.31 -2.24
C THR A 42 -12.74 -9.91 -2.21
N SER A 43 -11.97 -8.90 -1.76
CA SER A 43 -12.48 -7.53 -1.72
C SER A 43 -12.83 -7.04 -3.13
N PRO A 44 -13.91 -6.25 -3.27
CA PRO A 44 -14.33 -5.71 -4.56
C PRO A 44 -13.29 -4.74 -5.11
N ARG A 45 -13.29 -4.56 -6.44
CA ARG A 45 -12.36 -3.63 -7.10
C ARG A 45 -12.50 -2.23 -6.50
N GLY A 46 -11.35 -1.61 -6.17
CA GLY A 46 -11.29 -0.28 -5.57
C GLY A 46 -11.45 -0.25 -4.04
N THR A 47 -11.77 -1.38 -3.39
CA THR A 47 -11.90 -1.49 -1.93
C THR A 47 -10.89 -2.50 -1.39
N TRP A 48 -10.17 -2.15 -0.33
CA TRP A 48 -9.24 -3.06 0.36
C TRP A 48 -9.75 -3.31 1.78
N GLU A 49 -10.31 -4.49 2.02
CA GLU A 49 -10.83 -4.84 3.34
C GLU A 49 -9.73 -5.47 4.19
N LEU A 50 -9.59 -4.99 5.42
CA LEU A 50 -8.68 -5.60 6.40
C LEU A 50 -9.26 -6.92 6.92
N THR A 51 -8.42 -7.94 7.02
CA THR A 51 -8.73 -9.14 7.80
C THR A 51 -8.57 -8.87 9.30
N PRO A 52 -8.99 -9.78 10.21
CA PRO A 52 -8.68 -9.64 11.63
C PRO A 52 -7.19 -9.42 11.90
N ARG A 53 -6.33 -10.20 11.23
CA ARG A 53 -4.86 -10.03 11.26
C ARG A 53 -4.43 -8.65 10.74
N GLY A 54 -5.05 -8.18 9.67
CA GLY A 54 -4.81 -6.85 9.11
C GLY A 54 -5.13 -5.73 10.09
N VAL A 55 -6.23 -5.85 10.83
CA VAL A 55 -6.62 -4.89 11.87
C VAL A 55 -5.59 -4.87 13.01
N GLU A 56 -5.14 -6.03 13.49
CA GLU A 56 -4.10 -6.12 14.52
C GLU A 56 -2.78 -5.50 14.05
N ALA A 57 -2.33 -5.84 12.85
CA ALA A 57 -1.11 -5.31 12.26
C ALA A 57 -1.17 -3.78 12.09
N ALA A 58 -2.32 -3.26 11.63
CA ALA A 58 -2.53 -1.83 11.50
C ALA A 58 -2.47 -1.12 12.86
N ARG A 59 -3.11 -1.67 13.89
CA ARG A 59 -3.06 -1.13 15.26
C ARG A 59 -1.63 -1.10 15.82
N ALA A 60 -0.87 -2.18 15.63
CA ALA A 60 0.54 -2.24 16.05
C ALA A 60 1.40 -1.17 15.34
N GLY A 61 1.20 -0.99 14.02
CA GLY A 61 1.91 0.04 13.25
C GLY A 61 1.57 1.47 13.68
N GLN A 62 0.30 1.75 14.01
CA GLN A 62 -0.13 3.05 14.54
C GLN A 62 0.50 3.36 15.89
N ALA A 63 0.57 2.37 16.79
CA ALA A 63 1.24 2.52 18.08
C ALA A 63 2.74 2.84 17.93
N GLN A 64 3.39 2.27 16.91
CA GLN A 64 4.81 2.55 16.63
C GLN A 64 5.05 3.94 16.05
N LYS A 65 4.14 4.46 15.20
CA LYS A 65 4.22 5.85 14.71
C LYS A 65 4.04 6.88 15.82
N ARG A 66 3.17 6.63 16.80
CA ARG A 66 2.93 7.57 17.92
C ARG A 66 4.08 7.65 18.95
N ARG A 67 5.03 6.72 18.87
CA ARG A 67 6.23 6.69 19.73
C ARG A 67 7.47 7.29 19.06
N ARG A 68 7.39 7.65 17.78
CA ARG A 68 8.44 8.30 17.00
C ARG A 68 8.10 9.77 16.80
#